data_AF-A0A4U9HC37-F1
#
_entry.id   AF-A0A4U9HC37-F1
#
_cell.length_a   1.000
_cell.length_b   1.000
_cell.length_c   1.000
_cell.angle_alpha   90.00
_cell.angle_beta   90.00
_cell.angle_gamma   90.00
#
_symmetry.space_group_name_H-M   'P 1'
#
loop_
_entity.id
_entity.type
_entity.pdbx_description
1 polymer ?
#
loop_
_entity_poly.entity_id
_entity_poly.type
_entity_poly.pdbx_seq_one_letter_code
_entity_poly.pdbx_strand_id
1 'polypeptide(L)'
;MNKPVVLSDLDDTLFQTRRKMVGELAQQPFRTAALDKDLHPRSFMNEEQSMLVDWLLAQAELIPVTAVAQKKSAGLPSPSARGPSRHTALSFWRRTGRRTRSGRQ
;
A
#
# COMPACT_ATOMS: atom_id res chain seq x y z
N MET A 1 -23.63 7.48 -7.93
CA MET A 1 -22.79 8.66 -7.64
C MET A 1 -21.41 8.38 -8.21
N ASN A 2 -20.82 9.33 -8.96
CA ASN A 2 -19.44 9.20 -9.43
C ASN A 2 -18.50 9.26 -8.23
N LYS A 3 -17.64 8.24 -8.07
CA LYS A 3 -16.54 8.33 -7.11
C LYS A 3 -15.49 9.30 -7.66
N PRO A 4 -14.88 10.14 -6.82
CA PRO A 4 -13.77 10.99 -7.24
C PRO A 4 -12.61 10.12 -7.72
N VAL A 5 -11.90 10.59 -8.75
CA VAL A 5 -10.64 10.00 -9.21
C VAL A 5 -9.50 10.77 -8.55
N VAL A 6 -8.63 10.07 -7.85
CA VAL A 6 -7.47 10.65 -7.16
C VAL A 6 -6.22 10.15 -7.85
N LEU A 7 -5.46 11.07 -8.44
CA LEU A 7 -4.14 10.81 -9.00
C LEU A 7 -3.11 11.14 -7.91
N SER A 8 -2.32 10.17 -7.50
CA SER A 8 -1.36 10.37 -6.41
C SER A 8 -0.04 9.69 -6.72
N ASP A 9 1.07 10.35 -6.43
CA ASP A 9 2.36 9.68 -6.36
C ASP A 9 2.39 8.72 -5.16
N LEU A 10 3.35 7.80 -5.16
CA LEU A 10 3.46 6.74 -4.17
C LEU A 10 4.51 7.06 -3.11
N ASP A 11 5.78 7.04 -3.52
CA ASP A 11 6.92 7.19 -2.61
C ASP A 11 6.96 8.62 -2.05
N ASP A 12 7.20 8.72 -0.74
CA ASP A 12 7.18 9.95 0.07
C ASP A 12 5.85 10.73 0.08
N THR A 13 4.84 10.27 -0.65
CA THR A 13 3.48 10.82 -0.61
C THR A 13 2.58 9.97 0.29
N LEU A 14 2.38 8.70 -0.08
CA LEU A 14 1.52 7.78 0.68
C LEU A 14 2.31 6.91 1.65
N PHE A 15 3.57 6.62 1.33
CA PHE A 15 4.47 5.81 2.15
C PHE A 15 5.92 6.10 1.83
N GLN A 16 6.83 5.70 2.72
CA GLN A 16 8.25 5.98 2.58
C GLN A 16 9.11 4.85 3.16
N THR A 17 10.41 4.86 2.84
CA THR A 17 11.35 3.87 3.40
C THR A 17 11.58 4.08 4.90
N ARG A 18 11.95 3.00 5.60
CA ARG A 18 12.29 3.06 7.04
C ARG A 18 13.39 4.09 7.36
N ARG A 19 14.38 4.22 6.46
CA ARG A 19 15.50 5.17 6.61
C ARG A 19 14.98 6.60 6.75
N LYS A 20 14.02 7.01 5.92
CA LYS A 20 13.42 8.35 5.98
C LYS A 20 12.58 8.54 7.24
N MET A 21 11.74 7.57 7.57
CA MET A 21 10.90 7.67 8.77
C MET A 21 11.72 7.82 10.05
N VAL A 22 12.62 6.87 10.31
CA VAL A 22 13.34 6.80 11.59
C VAL A 22 14.54 7.73 11.59
N GLY A 23 15.29 7.79 10.49
CA GLY A 23 16.56 8.50 10.42
C GLY A 23 16.44 10.00 10.16
N GLU A 24 15.37 10.45 9.49
CA GLU A 24 15.21 11.85 9.09
C GLU A 24 14.02 12.53 9.78
N LEU A 25 12.89 11.82 9.92
CA LEU A 25 11.63 12.41 10.40
C LEU A 25 11.29 12.07 11.86
N ALA A 26 12.10 11.24 12.53
CA ALA A 26 11.82 10.71 13.88
C ALA A 26 10.43 10.04 14.02
N GLN A 27 9.93 9.46 12.93
CA GLN A 27 8.66 8.73 12.88
C GLN A 27 8.88 7.22 13.01
N GLN A 28 7.93 6.54 13.63
CA GLN A 28 7.95 5.07 13.73
C GLN A 28 7.11 4.43 12.63
N PRO A 29 7.64 3.37 11.97
CA PRO A 29 6.85 2.55 11.06
C PRO A 29 5.64 1.93 11.78
N PHE A 30 4.45 2.11 11.23
CA PHE A 30 3.21 1.56 11.78
C PHE A 30 2.68 0.39 10.93
N ARG A 31 2.59 0.58 9.61
CA ARG A 31 2.07 -0.43 8.67
C ARG A 31 3.02 -0.61 7.49
N THR A 32 3.28 -1.84 7.07
CA THR A 32 4.01 -2.13 5.84
C THR A 32 3.19 -1.74 4.62
N ALA A 33 3.78 -0.93 3.73
CA ALA A 33 3.14 -0.44 2.51
C ALA A 33 3.55 -1.24 1.27
N ALA A 34 4.83 -1.61 1.16
CA ALA A 34 5.37 -2.34 0.03
C ALA A 34 6.44 -3.35 0.46
N LEU A 35 6.54 -4.44 -0.30
CA LEU A 35 7.56 -5.47 -0.15
C LEU A 35 8.61 -5.35 -1.25
N ASP A 36 9.82 -5.81 -0.97
CA ASP A 36 10.84 -5.99 -1.99
C ASP A 36 10.69 -7.32 -2.76
N LYS A 37 11.68 -7.64 -3.59
CA LYS A 37 11.68 -8.85 -4.43
C LYS A 37 11.75 -10.15 -3.63
N ASP A 38 12.27 -10.09 -2.41
CA ASP A 38 12.42 -11.23 -1.50
C ASP A 38 11.26 -11.30 -0.49
N LEU A 39 10.21 -10.50 -0.71
CA LEU A 39 9.01 -10.38 0.13
C LEU A 39 9.29 -9.77 1.51
N HIS A 40 10.39 -9.05 1.69
CA HIS A 40 10.67 -8.33 2.92
C HIS A 40 10.05 -6.92 2.91
N PRO A 41 9.56 -6.42 4.06
CA PRO A 41 9.06 -5.05 4.20
C PRO A 41 10.11 -4.00 3.80
N ARG A 42 9.78 -3.18 2.80
CA ARG A 42 10.69 -2.14 2.28
C ARG A 42 10.19 -0.71 2.52
N SER A 43 8.90 -0.49 2.34
CA SER A 43 8.26 0.82 2.55
C SER A 43 7.15 0.70 3.59
N PHE A 44 6.93 1.79 4.33
CA PHE A 44 6.09 1.84 5.51
C PHE A 44 5.25 3.12 5.53
N MET A 45 4.13 3.05 6.23
CA MET A 45 3.26 4.16 6.59
C MET A 45 3.32 4.39 8.09
N ASN A 46 3.21 5.64 8.53
CA ASN A 46 2.83 5.95 9.90
C ASN A 46 1.31 5.73 10.09
N GLU A 47 0.81 5.95 11.31
CA GLU A 47 -0.60 5.68 11.64
C GLU A 47 -1.55 6.55 10.82
N GLU A 48 -1.31 7.86 10.75
CA GLU A 48 -2.13 8.85 10.03
C GLU A 48 -2.17 8.57 8.52
N GLN A 49 -1.01 8.28 7.91
CA GLN A 49 -0.92 7.87 6.51
C GLN A 49 -1.73 6.60 6.25
N SER A 50 -1.67 5.63 7.15
CA SER A 50 -2.43 4.39 7.01
C SER A 50 -3.94 4.64 7.04
N MET A 51 -4.41 5.55 7.89
CA MET A 51 -5.81 5.96 7.97
C MET A 51 -6.25 6.72 6.72
N LEU A 52 -5.42 7.63 6.20
CA LEU A 52 -5.68 8.36 4.97
C LEU A 52 -5.84 7.41 3.78
N VAL A 53 -4.94 6.43 3.64
CA VAL A 53 -5.00 5.44 2.56
C VAL A 53 -6.23 4.55 2.71
N ASP A 54 -6.57 4.11 3.93
CA ASP A 54 -7.81 3.36 4.20
C ASP A 54 -9.06 4.15 3.75
N TRP A 55 -9.10 5.44 4.07
CA TRP A 55 -10.19 6.31 3.67
C TRP A 55 -10.23 6.54 2.15
N LEU A 56 -9.10 6.83 1.51
CA LEU A 56 -8.99 7.07 0.07
C LEU A 56 -9.49 5.86 -0.73
N LEU A 57 -9.08 4.64 -0.35
CA LEU A 57 -9.49 3.42 -1.03
C LEU A 57 -10.97 3.09 -0.82
N ALA A 58 -11.59 3.60 0.24
CA ALA A 58 -13.04 3.47 0.45
C ALA A 58 -13.83 4.47 -0.41
N GLN A 59 -13.37 5.72 -0.46
CA GLN A 59 -14.13 6.85 -1.00
C GLN A 59 -13.86 7.14 -2.48
N ALA A 60 -12.66 6.84 -2.98
CA ALA A 60 -12.19 7.27 -4.29
C ALA A 60 -11.69 6.11 -5.16
N GLU A 61 -11.53 6.39 -6.45
CA GLU A 61 -10.70 5.60 -7.35
C GLU A 61 -9.28 6.18 -7.33
N LEU A 62 -8.39 5.51 -6.60
CA LEU A 62 -6.98 5.91 -6.47
C LEU A 62 -6.16 5.32 -7.62
N ILE A 63 -5.64 6.19 -8.48
CA ILE A 63 -4.75 5.82 -9.58
C ILE A 63 -3.33 6.30 -9.22
N PRO A 64 -2.39 5.38 -8.98
CA PRO A 64 -1.02 5.76 -8.68
C PRO A 64 -0.33 6.32 -9.93
N VAL A 65 0.29 7.49 -9.79
CA VAL A 65 1.09 8.15 -10.83
C VAL A 65 2.53 8.20 -10.33
N THR A 66 3.29 7.16 -10.67
CA THR A 66 4.67 6.99 -10.19
C THR A 66 5.67 6.99 -11.35
N ALA A 67 6.88 7.48 -11.11
CA ALA A 67 7.99 7.50 -12.06
C ALA A 67 8.55 6.09 -12.38
N VAL A 68 8.17 5.06 -11.61
CA VAL A 68 8.60 3.69 -11.88
C VAL A 68 7.87 3.15 -13.11
N ALA A 69 8.54 3.18 -14.26
CA ALA A 69 8.11 2.47 -15.46
C ALA A 69 7.87 0.99 -15.13
N GLN A 70 6.78 0.41 -15.66
CA GLN A 70 6.33 -0.96 -15.41
C GLN A 70 7.41 -2.02 -15.71
N LYS A 71 8.38 -2.18 -14.80
CA LYS A 71 9.12 -3.43 -14.68
C LYS A 71 8.20 -4.29 -13.84
N LYS A 72 7.54 -5.26 -14.50
CA LYS A 72 6.65 -6.27 -13.90
C LYS A 72 6.97 -6.40 -12.42
N SER A 73 6.02 -6.02 -11.57
CA SER A 73 6.00 -6.44 -10.18
C SER A 73 6.06 -7.97 -10.18
N ALA A 74 7.27 -8.52 -10.16
CA ALA A 74 7.52 -9.92 -9.90
C ALA A 74 6.99 -10.16 -8.49
N GLY A 75 5.77 -10.68 -8.41
CA GLY A 75 4.94 -10.73 -7.22
C GLY A 75 3.45 -10.48 -7.46
N LEU A 76 3.02 -9.97 -8.63
CA LEU A 76 1.60 -9.97 -9.03
C LEU A 76 1.31 -11.14 -10.00
N PRO A 77 0.32 -12.01 -9.72
CA PRO A 77 -0.17 -12.94 -10.74
C PRO A 77 -0.92 -12.15 -11.82
N SER A 78 -0.45 -12.24 -13.07
CA SER A 78 -1.16 -11.75 -14.25
C SER A 78 -2.38 -12.64 -14.53
N PRO A 79 -3.61 -12.11 -14.65
CA PRO A 79 -4.78 -12.91 -14.96
C PRO A 79 -4.92 -13.04 -16.48
N SER A 80 -4.27 -14.04 -17.06
CA SER A 80 -4.62 -14.50 -18.42
C SER A 80 -5.26 -15.87 -18.32
N ALA A 81 -6.59 -15.87 -18.18
CA ALA A 81 -7.54 -16.78 -18.82
C ALA A 81 -8.92 -16.58 -18.15
N ARG A 82 -9.84 -15.90 -18.88
CA ARG A 82 -11.30 -15.79 -18.61
C ARG A 82 -11.70 -15.13 -17.28
N GLY A 83 -12.17 -13.87 -17.35
CA GLY A 83 -12.62 -13.08 -16.20
C GLY A 83 -14.06 -13.40 -15.72
N PRO A 84 -14.68 -12.54 -14.89
CA PRO A 84 -14.11 -11.40 -14.15
C PRO A 84 -14.45 -11.39 -12.65
N SER A 85 -13.55 -10.92 -11.76
CA SER A 85 -14.00 -10.14 -10.59
C SER A 85 -12.90 -9.33 -9.91
N ARG A 86 -13.30 -8.14 -9.48
CA ARG A 86 -12.58 -6.99 -8.94
C ARG A 86 -11.88 -7.26 -7.59
N HIS A 87 -10.91 -8.15 -7.46
CA HIS A 87 -10.36 -8.43 -6.11
C HIS A 87 -8.86 -8.72 -5.97
N THR A 88 -8.07 -8.81 -7.02
CA THR A 88 -6.76 -9.48 -6.88
C THR A 88 -5.66 -8.63 -6.23
N ALA A 89 -5.64 -7.30 -6.42
CA ALA A 89 -4.67 -6.44 -5.75
C ALA A 89 -5.07 -6.07 -4.30
N LEU A 90 -6.38 -5.90 -4.02
CA LEU A 90 -6.90 -5.57 -2.68
C LEU A 90 -6.83 -6.74 -1.68
N SER A 91 -6.65 -7.98 -2.16
CA SER A 91 -6.65 -9.17 -1.31
C SER A 91 -5.40 -9.29 -0.44
N PHE A 92 -4.26 -8.72 -0.87
CA PHE A 92 -3.04 -8.71 -0.06
C PHE A 92 -3.16 -7.72 1.11
N TRP A 93 -3.78 -6.56 0.86
CA TRP A 93 -3.94 -5.49 1.84
C TRP A 93 -4.99 -5.80 2.93
N ARG A 94 -6.08 -6.51 2.58
CA ARG A 94 -7.09 -6.97 3.57
C ARG A 94 -6.59 -8.09 4.49
N ARG A 95 -5.54 -8.83 4.11
CA ARG A 95 -5.08 -10.03 4.85
C ARG A 95 -3.99 -9.71 5.89
N THR A 96 -3.23 -8.63 5.73
CA THR A 96 -2.18 -8.22 6.69
C THR A 96 -2.69 -7.29 7.79
N GLY A 97 -3.74 -6.51 7.56
CA GLY A 97 -4.28 -5.53 8.53
C GLY A 97 -5.08 -6.11 9.71
N ARG A 98 -5.32 -7.43 9.80
CA ARG A 98 -6.09 -8.06 10.90
C ARG A 98 -5.25 -8.67 12.02
N ARG A 99 -3.92 -8.62 11.96
CA ARG A 99 -3.05 -9.37 12.90
C ARG A 99 -2.38 -8.58 14.03
N THR A 100 -2.64 -7.29 14.23
CA THR A 100 -2.00 -6.51 15.31
C THR A 100 -2.89 -6.12 16.49
N ARG A 101 -4.04 -6.80 16.69
CA ARG A 101 -4.90 -6.56 17.87
C ARG A 101 -5.20 -7.83 18.67
N SER A 102 -4.17 -8.50 19.17
CA SER A 102 -4.27 -9.36 20.37
C SER A 102 -2.87 -9.68 20.92
N GLY A 103 -2.47 -9.03 22.00
CA GLY A 103 -1.19 -9.27 22.65
C GLY A 103 -0.93 -8.36 23.84
N ARG A 104 -1.93 -8.19 24.73
CA ARG A 104 -1.70 -7.87 26.14
C ARG A 104 -1.94 -9.16 26.91
N GLN A 105 -0.86 -9.76 27.39
CA GLN A 105 -0.83 -10.40 28.71
C GLN A 105 0.07 -9.52 29.58
#